data_AF-A0AAW7DJI9-F1
#
_entry.id   AF-A0AAW7DJI9-F1
#
_cell.length_a   1.000
_cell.length_b   1.000
_cell.length_c   1.000
_cell.angle_alpha   90.00
_cell.angle_beta   90.00
_cell.angle_gamma   90.00
#
_symmetry.space_group_name_H-M   'P 1'
#
loop_
_entity.id
_entity.type
_entity.pdbx_description
1 polymer ?
#
loop_
_entity_poly.entity_id
_entity_poly.type
_entity_poly.pdbx_seq_one_letter_code
_entity_poly.pdbx_strand_id
1 'polypeptide(L)'
;MTAQIGEILLIDNQQYIIAEQPLHHYFRKLNHPPYFTPPSPTCWRGYYGKWELRNDELFLINFRGYLDGLDEVELNYLFPKREEVFASWYSGIIKIPQGKLLQFNQLTHTSIYEEDLMLCFENGKLIDYIVHSNCTNSEREVEI
;
A
#
# COMPACT_ATOMS: atom_id res chain seq x y z
N MET A 1 -9.58 15.52 -10.17
CA MET A 1 -9.78 14.06 -10.02
C MET A 1 -9.43 13.70 -8.58
N THR A 2 -10.28 12.94 -7.88
CA THR A 2 -10.06 12.55 -6.48
C THR A 2 -9.03 11.42 -6.38
N ALA A 3 -7.99 11.50 -5.56
CA ALA A 3 -6.99 10.43 -5.52
C ALA A 3 -7.58 9.04 -5.22
N GLN A 4 -7.03 8.00 -5.85
CA GLN A 4 -7.35 6.61 -5.54
C GLN A 4 -6.97 6.31 -4.08
N ILE A 5 -7.89 5.74 -3.32
CA ILE A 5 -7.62 5.31 -1.95
C ILE A 5 -6.60 4.18 -1.91
N GLY A 6 -5.63 4.33 -1.00
CA GLY A 6 -4.58 3.35 -0.74
C GLY A 6 -5.09 2.10 -0.04
N GLU A 7 -4.26 1.07 -0.05
CA GLU A 7 -4.49 -0.15 0.73
C GLU A 7 -4.00 0.04 2.17
N ILE A 8 -4.42 -0.81 3.09
CA ILE A 8 -4.00 -0.73 4.50
C ILE A 8 -2.92 -1.78 4.76
N LEU A 9 -1.82 -1.41 5.39
CA LEU A 9 -0.79 -2.31 5.91
C LEU A 9 -0.76 -2.23 7.44
N LEU A 10 -0.83 -3.39 8.10
CA LEU A 10 -0.62 -3.53 9.54
C LEU A 10 0.83 -3.92 9.83
N ILE A 11 1.47 -3.21 10.75
CA ILE A 11 2.79 -3.54 11.32
C ILE A 11 2.69 -3.27 12.83
N ASP A 12 3.01 -4.25 13.67
CA ASP A 12 2.97 -4.12 15.13
C ASP A 12 1.66 -3.49 15.67
N ASN A 13 0.52 -3.93 15.12
CA ASN A 13 -0.83 -3.41 15.40
C ASN A 13 -1.09 -1.95 15.01
N GLN A 14 -0.14 -1.27 14.36
CA GLN A 14 -0.31 0.06 13.78
C GLN A 14 -0.79 -0.05 12.32
N GLN A 15 -1.71 0.82 11.92
CA GLN A 15 -2.24 0.84 10.54
C GLN A 15 -1.61 1.95 9.73
N TYR A 16 -1.17 1.62 8.52
CA TYR A 16 -0.61 2.54 7.56
C TYR A 16 -1.40 2.46 6.25
N ILE A 17 -1.69 3.61 5.65
CA ILE A 17 -2.23 3.65 4.29
C ILE A 17 -1.03 3.66 3.34
N ILE A 18 -0.96 2.67 2.47
CA ILE A 18 0.11 2.50 1.49
C ILE A 18 -0.35 2.94 0.10
N ALA A 19 0.54 3.60 -0.64
CA ALA A 19 0.27 4.02 -2.02
C ALA A 19 0.47 2.87 -3.01
N GLU A 20 1.31 1.91 -2.61
CA GLU A 20 1.64 0.71 -3.34
C GLU A 20 0.44 -0.23 -3.45
N GLN A 21 0.47 -1.06 -4.49
CA GLN A 21 -0.65 -1.92 -4.84
C GLN A 21 -0.20 -3.38 -4.96
N PRO A 22 0.14 -4.05 -3.83
CA PRO A 22 0.63 -5.43 -3.88
C PRO A 22 -0.40 -6.40 -4.50
N LEU A 23 -1.70 -6.12 -4.38
CA LEU A 23 -2.75 -6.93 -5.02
C LEU A 23 -2.81 -6.70 -6.54
N HIS A 24 -2.59 -5.46 -6.98
CA HIS A 24 -2.54 -5.17 -8.41
C HIS A 24 -1.38 -5.91 -9.10
N HIS A 25 -0.24 -6.08 -8.40
CA HIS A 25 0.86 -6.92 -8.88
C HIS A 25 0.44 -8.38 -9.11
N TYR A 26 -0.45 -8.93 -8.27
CA TYR A 26 -1.03 -10.26 -8.49
C TYR A 26 -1.90 -10.28 -9.74
N PHE A 27 -2.82 -9.33 -9.89
CA PHE A 27 -3.72 -9.28 -11.06
C PHE A 27 -2.96 -9.16 -12.38
N ARG A 28 -1.85 -8.41 -12.41
CA ARG A 28 -1.00 -8.30 -13.60
C ARG A 28 -0.35 -9.62 -14.03
N LYS A 29 -0.26 -10.62 -13.15
CA LYS A 29 0.26 -11.96 -13.45
C LYS A 29 -0.83 -12.92 -13.96
N LEU A 30 -2.11 -12.56 -13.87
CA LEU A 30 -3.21 -13.39 -14.33
C LEU A 30 -3.45 -13.18 -15.84
N ASN A 31 -3.74 -14.25 -16.57
CA ASN A 31 -4.15 -14.16 -17.98
C ASN A 31 -5.52 -13.46 -18.12
N HIS A 32 -6.41 -13.69 -17.16
CA HIS A 32 -7.75 -13.11 -17.11
C HIS A 32 -7.97 -12.52 -15.71
N PRO A 33 -7.47 -11.29 -15.44
CA PRO A 33 -7.69 -10.66 -14.15
C PRO A 33 -9.18 -10.36 -13.95
N PRO A 34 -9.70 -10.51 -12.72
CA PRO A 34 -11.06 -10.11 -12.41
C PRO A 34 -11.22 -8.60 -12.58
N TYR A 35 -12.35 -8.18 -13.11
CA TYR A 35 -12.76 -6.78 -13.14
C TYR A 35 -13.62 -6.48 -11.91
N PHE A 36 -13.36 -5.33 -11.28
CA PHE A 36 -14.15 -4.82 -10.17
C PHE A 36 -14.72 -3.46 -10.51
N THR A 37 -15.96 -3.24 -10.10
CA THR A 37 -16.72 -2.03 -10.35
C THR A 37 -16.43 -0.99 -9.27
N PRO A 38 -16.07 0.26 -9.63
CA PRO A 38 -15.84 1.32 -8.67
C PRO A 38 -17.07 1.61 -7.80
N PRO A 39 -17.01 1.40 -6.47
CA PRO A 39 -18.14 1.70 -5.59
C PRO A 39 -18.26 3.20 -5.27
N SER A 40 -17.20 3.99 -5.49
CA SER A 40 -17.16 5.40 -5.14
C SER A 40 -16.16 6.19 -6.00
N PRO A 41 -16.25 7.54 -6.03
CA PRO A 41 -15.29 8.40 -6.71
C PRO A 41 -13.87 8.40 -6.11
N THR A 42 -13.65 7.74 -4.97
CA THR A 42 -12.33 7.59 -4.31
C THR A 42 -11.73 6.20 -4.50
N CYS A 43 -12.51 5.21 -4.97
CA CYS A 43 -12.07 3.83 -5.18
C CYS A 43 -12.34 3.39 -6.63
N TRP A 44 -11.55 3.90 -7.56
CA TRP A 44 -11.64 3.59 -8.99
C TRP A 44 -11.17 2.18 -9.36
N ARG A 45 -10.42 1.52 -8.48
CA ARG A 45 -10.01 0.13 -8.67
C ARG A 45 -11.12 -0.88 -8.41
N GLY A 46 -12.20 -0.47 -7.72
CA GLY A 46 -13.30 -1.36 -7.34
C GLY A 46 -12.99 -2.32 -6.20
N TYR A 47 -11.85 -2.18 -5.51
CA TYR A 47 -11.52 -3.02 -4.37
C TYR A 47 -10.65 -2.33 -3.31
N TYR A 48 -10.66 -2.92 -2.12
CA TYR A 48 -9.81 -2.60 -0.98
C TYR A 48 -9.02 -3.84 -0.56
N GLY A 49 -7.75 -3.64 -0.21
CA GLY A 49 -6.89 -4.67 0.37
C GLY A 49 -6.42 -4.24 1.76
N LYS A 50 -6.35 -5.21 2.67
CA LYS A 50 -5.73 -5.06 3.98
C LYS A 50 -4.66 -6.12 4.16
N TRP A 51 -3.48 -5.67 4.50
CA TRP A 51 -2.28 -6.47 4.63
C TRP A 51 -1.78 -6.46 6.06
N GLU A 52 -1.02 -7.48 6.40
CA GLU A 52 -0.29 -7.58 7.64
C GLU A 52 1.14 -8.03 7.35
N LEU A 53 2.11 -7.31 7.92
CA LEU A 53 3.49 -7.73 7.98
C LEU A 53 3.73 -8.39 9.33
N ARG A 54 4.06 -9.68 9.32
CA ARG A 54 4.38 -10.44 10.54
C ARG A 54 5.45 -11.47 10.23
N ASN A 55 6.42 -11.62 11.14
CA ASN A 55 7.56 -12.53 10.97
C ASN A 55 8.27 -12.33 9.61
N ASP A 56 8.48 -11.08 9.21
CA ASP A 56 9.09 -10.70 7.92
C ASP A 56 8.34 -11.23 6.69
N GLU A 57 7.06 -11.58 6.82
CA GLU A 57 6.22 -12.09 5.75
C GLU A 57 4.98 -11.20 5.56
N LEU A 58 4.68 -10.88 4.31
CA LEU A 58 3.53 -10.07 3.92
C LEU A 58 2.31 -10.96 3.63
N PHE A 59 1.22 -10.73 4.36
CA PHE A 59 -0.04 -11.46 4.19
C PHE A 59 -1.17 -10.52 3.78
N LEU A 60 -2.00 -10.96 2.84
CA LEU A 60 -3.30 -10.37 2.58
C LEU A 60 -4.30 -10.98 3.58
N ILE A 61 -4.76 -10.19 4.54
CA ILE A 61 -5.63 -10.64 5.64
C ILE A 61 -7.10 -10.23 5.43
N ASN A 62 -7.35 -9.27 4.55
CA ASN A 62 -8.72 -8.91 4.16
C ASN A 62 -8.73 -8.36 2.74
N PHE A 63 -9.82 -8.65 2.03
CA PHE A 63 -10.09 -8.14 0.72
C PHE A 63 -11.59 -7.85 0.60
N ARG A 64 -11.92 -6.71 0.01
CA ARG A 64 -13.29 -6.32 -0.32
C ARG A 64 -13.32 -5.79 -1.75
N GLY A 65 -13.92 -6.53 -2.66
CA GLY A 65 -14.12 -6.15 -4.05
C GLY A 65 -15.60 -5.94 -4.36
N TYR A 66 -15.90 -5.20 -5.41
CA TYR A 66 -17.27 -4.96 -5.86
C TYR A 66 -17.42 -5.44 -7.31
N LEU A 67 -18.42 -6.28 -7.57
CA LEU A 67 -18.76 -6.74 -8.90
C LEU A 67 -19.77 -5.80 -9.57
N ASP A 68 -20.20 -6.16 -10.78
CA ASP A 68 -21.32 -5.49 -11.44
C ASP A 68 -22.57 -5.49 -10.55
N GLY A 69 -23.28 -4.37 -10.51
CA GLY A 69 -24.40 -4.18 -9.58
C GLY A 69 -23.98 -3.78 -8.16
N LEU A 70 -22.68 -3.61 -7.89
CA LEU A 70 -22.11 -3.32 -6.57
C LEU A 70 -22.25 -4.46 -5.55
N ASP A 71 -22.41 -5.70 -6.03
CA ASP A 71 -22.35 -6.88 -5.19
C ASP A 71 -20.94 -7.03 -4.60
N GLU A 72 -20.88 -7.17 -3.28
CA GLU A 72 -19.63 -7.27 -2.55
C GLU A 72 -19.09 -8.69 -2.53
N VAL A 73 -17.79 -8.83 -2.74
CA VAL A 73 -17.06 -10.09 -2.63
C VAL A 73 -15.85 -9.96 -1.71
N GLU A 74 -15.58 -11.04 -1.00
CA GLU A 74 -14.49 -11.12 -0.02
C GLU A 74 -13.30 -11.92 -0.56
N LEU A 75 -12.28 -12.08 0.28
CA LEU A 75 -11.03 -12.78 -0.05
C LEU A 75 -11.24 -14.16 -0.69
N ASN A 76 -12.24 -14.91 -0.23
CA ASN A 76 -12.58 -16.24 -0.73
C ASN A 76 -12.94 -16.27 -2.23
N TYR A 77 -13.37 -15.14 -2.80
CA TYR A 77 -13.62 -15.00 -4.23
C TYR A 77 -12.33 -15.06 -5.05
N LEU A 78 -11.26 -14.45 -4.56
CA LEU A 78 -9.93 -14.47 -5.21
C LEU A 78 -9.14 -15.73 -4.86
N PHE A 79 -9.26 -16.19 -3.61
CA PHE A 79 -8.47 -17.27 -3.04
C PHE A 79 -9.39 -18.25 -2.31
N PRO A 80 -9.96 -19.25 -3.01
CA PRO A 80 -10.92 -20.17 -2.43
C PRO A 80 -10.38 -20.91 -1.20
N LYS A 81 -11.18 -20.96 -0.14
CA LYS A 81 -10.92 -21.63 1.14
C LYS A 81 -9.71 -21.08 1.90
N ARG A 82 -9.41 -19.78 1.74
CA ARG A 82 -8.35 -19.07 2.46
C ARG A 82 -8.94 -17.93 3.27
N GLU A 83 -8.56 -17.85 4.55
CA GLU A 83 -8.87 -16.71 5.42
C GLU A 83 -7.83 -15.59 5.29
N GLU A 84 -6.62 -15.96 4.87
CA GLU A 84 -5.50 -15.07 4.61
C GLU A 84 -4.56 -15.72 3.59
N VAL A 85 -3.73 -14.90 2.92
CA VAL A 85 -2.87 -15.37 1.84
C VAL A 85 -1.48 -14.78 1.94
N PHE A 86 -0.46 -15.64 2.02
CA PHE A 86 0.93 -15.22 1.90
C PHE A 86 1.21 -14.66 0.49
N ALA A 87 1.73 -13.44 0.44
CA ALA A 87 1.92 -12.66 -0.78
C ALA A 87 3.17 -13.07 -1.56
N SER A 88 3.36 -14.37 -1.80
CA SER A 88 4.53 -14.93 -2.51
C SER A 88 4.78 -14.34 -3.90
N TRP A 89 3.77 -13.68 -4.49
CA TRP A 89 3.88 -13.01 -5.78
C TRP A 89 4.51 -11.61 -5.71
N TYR A 90 4.59 -10.99 -4.55
CA TYR A 90 4.99 -9.59 -4.41
C TYR A 90 6.49 -9.45 -4.21
N SER A 91 7.13 -8.70 -5.10
CA SER A 91 8.50 -8.21 -4.94
C SER A 91 8.51 -6.73 -5.30
N GLY A 92 8.97 -5.88 -4.38
CA GLY A 92 8.83 -4.43 -4.50
C GLY A 92 9.13 -3.71 -3.20
N ILE A 93 9.00 -2.39 -3.21
CA ILE A 93 9.23 -1.55 -2.04
C ILE A 93 7.88 -0.97 -1.62
N ILE A 94 7.53 -1.09 -0.34
CA ILE A 94 6.40 -0.39 0.27
C ILE A 94 6.94 0.79 1.06
N LYS A 95 6.51 2.01 0.73
CA LYS A 95 6.91 3.22 1.43
C LYS A 95 5.84 3.65 2.44
N ILE A 96 6.28 3.91 3.66
CA ILE A 96 5.46 4.38 4.77
C ILE A 96 5.97 5.76 5.19
N PRO A 97 5.26 6.85 4.86
CA PRO A 97 5.61 8.17 5.36
C PRO A 97 5.37 8.27 6.87
N GLN A 98 6.34 8.82 7.61
CA GLN A 98 6.34 8.93 9.06
C GLN A 98 6.67 10.35 9.52
N GLY A 99 6.18 10.71 10.70
CA GLY A 99 6.38 12.02 11.29
C GLY A 99 5.44 13.09 10.76
N LYS A 100 5.84 14.37 10.89
CA LYS A 100 5.02 15.51 10.48
C LYS A 100 5.07 15.73 8.97
N LEU A 101 3.97 16.24 8.43
CA LEU A 101 3.93 16.75 7.06
C LEU A 101 4.84 17.98 6.95
N LEU A 102 5.91 17.87 6.17
CA LEU A 102 6.83 18.97 5.88
C LEU A 102 6.32 19.82 4.73
N GLN A 103 5.81 19.19 3.67
CA GLN A 103 5.36 19.90 2.47
C GLN A 103 4.24 19.14 1.77
N PHE A 104 3.26 19.86 1.25
CA PHE A 104 2.25 19.34 0.32
C PHE A 104 2.39 20.01 -1.04
N ASN A 105 2.61 19.20 -2.09
CA ASN A 105 2.67 19.68 -3.46
C ASN A 105 1.28 19.55 -4.10
N GLN A 106 0.61 20.70 -4.30
CA GLN A 106 -0.74 20.76 -4.84
C GLN A 106 -0.85 20.25 -6.29
N LEU A 107 0.19 20.44 -7.11
CA LEU A 107 0.17 20.04 -8.51
C LEU A 107 0.23 18.52 -8.66
N THR A 108 1.13 17.89 -7.90
CA THR A 108 1.34 16.43 -7.93
C THR A 108 0.49 15.68 -6.90
N HIS A 109 -0.25 16.40 -6.06
CA HIS A 109 -1.00 15.85 -4.92
C HIS A 109 -0.14 14.95 -4.03
N THR A 110 1.15 15.29 -3.89
CA THR A 110 2.14 14.49 -3.16
C THR A 110 2.52 15.19 -1.85
N SER A 111 2.60 14.41 -0.77
CA SER A 111 3.01 14.87 0.55
C SER A 111 4.43 14.40 0.86
N ILE A 112 5.24 15.27 1.45
CA ILE A 112 6.57 14.97 1.99
C ILE A 112 6.46 15.04 3.51
N TYR A 113 6.86 13.96 4.19
CA TYR A 113 6.88 13.85 5.64
C TYR A 113 8.31 13.85 6.16
N GLU A 114 8.52 14.03 7.46
CA GLU A 114 9.85 14.04 8.10
C GLU A 114 10.71 12.82 7.75
N GLU A 115 10.09 11.65 7.66
CA GLU A 115 10.79 10.40 7.37
C GLU A 115 9.97 9.52 6.42
N ASP A 116 10.67 8.72 5.61
CA ASP A 116 10.08 7.64 4.81
C ASP A 116 10.73 6.31 5.22
N LEU A 117 9.91 5.39 5.75
CA LEU A 117 10.31 4.00 5.97
C LEU A 117 10.02 3.20 4.69
N MET A 118 11.06 2.67 4.06
CA MET A 118 10.97 1.87 2.84
C MET A 118 11.21 0.40 3.18
N LEU A 119 10.20 -0.43 3.01
CA LEU A 119 10.24 -1.87 3.27
C LEU A 119 10.49 -2.62 1.95
N CYS A 120 11.60 -3.34 1.85
CA CYS A 120 12.00 -4.06 0.64
C CYS A 120 11.56 -5.52 0.69
N PHE A 121 10.69 -5.92 -0.23
CA PHE A 121 10.15 -7.26 -0.32
C PHE A 121 10.68 -8.05 -1.53
N GLU A 122 10.95 -9.34 -1.30
CA GLU A 122 11.19 -10.33 -2.33
C GLU A 122 10.32 -11.58 -2.09
N ASN A 123 9.47 -11.91 -3.05
CA ASN A 123 8.54 -13.05 -3.00
C ASN A 123 7.72 -13.10 -1.70
N GLY A 124 7.21 -11.94 -1.27
CA GLY A 124 6.41 -11.77 -0.07
C GLY A 124 7.22 -11.69 1.24
N LYS A 125 8.55 -11.83 1.19
CA LYS A 125 9.42 -11.74 2.37
C LYS A 125 10.09 -10.38 2.45
N LEU A 126 10.09 -9.77 3.63
CA LEU A 126 10.88 -8.59 3.93
C LEU A 126 12.36 -9.00 3.97
N ILE A 127 13.17 -8.43 3.09
CA ILE A 127 14.61 -8.73 3.01
C ILE A 127 15.48 -7.60 3.54
N ASP A 128 14.95 -6.37 3.56
CA ASP A 128 15.66 -5.18 4.00
C ASP A 128 14.68 -4.05 4.31
N TYR A 129 15.14 -3.03 5.04
CA TYR A 129 14.41 -1.78 5.21
C TYR A 129 15.37 -0.59 5.26
N ILE A 130 14.91 0.55 4.71
CA ILE A 130 15.67 1.80 4.66
C ILE A 130 14.84 2.89 5.31
N VAL A 131 15.43 3.63 6.24
CA VAL A 131 14.83 4.86 6.79
C VAL A 131 15.50 6.06 6.14
N HIS A 132 14.72 6.88 5.45
CA HIS A 132 15.20 8.10 4.83
C HIS A 132 14.63 9.32 5.56
N SER A 133 15.50 10.17 6.11
CA SER A 133 15.09 11.46 6.68
C SER A 133 15.00 12.51 5.58
N ASN A 134 13.85 13.18 5.48
CA ASN A 134 13.58 14.27 4.56
C ASN A 134 13.84 15.65 5.20
N CYS A 135 14.26 15.70 6.47
CA CYS A 135 14.59 16.93 7.15
C CYS A 135 15.88 17.53 6.56
N THR A 136 15.79 18.69 5.92
CA THR A 136 16.97 19.48 5.57
C THR A 136 17.57 20.08 6.83
N ASN A 137 18.82 19.72 7.16
CA ASN A 137 19.60 20.46 8.15
C ASN A 137 19.83 21.88 7.61
N SER A 138 19.12 22.86 8.13
CA SER A 138 19.49 24.27 7.99
C SER A 138 20.70 24.55 8.88
N GLU A 139 21.89 24.13 8.46
CA GLU A 139 23.14 24.61 9.04
C GLU A 139 24.04 25.22 7.96
N ARG A 140 24.44 26.48 8.24
CA ARG A 140 25.42 27.39 7.59
C ARG A 140 24.81 28.25 6.46
N GLU A 141 24.84 29.58 6.53
CA GLU A 141 25.94 30.47 6.94
C GLU A 141 25.49 31.56 7.93
N VAL A 142 26.14 31.63 9.10
CA VAL A 142 26.45 32.93 9.73
C VAL A 142 27.89 33.19 9.35
N GLU A 143 28.10 33.94 8.27
CA GLU A 143 29.36 34.66 8.09
C GLU A 143 29.33 35.91 8.97
N ILE A 144 30.41 36.07 9.74
CA ILE A 144 30.66 37.16 10.70
C ILE A 144 31.00 38.45 9.95
#